data_AF-A0A932D5P5-F1
#
_entry.id   AF-A0A932D5P5-F1
#
_cell.length_a   1.000
_cell.length_b   1.000
_cell.length_c   1.000
_cell.angle_alpha   90.00
_cell.angle_beta   90.00
_cell.angle_gamma   90.00
#
_symmetry.space_group_name_H-M   'P 1'
#
loop_
_entity.id
_entity.type
_entity.pdbx_description
1 polymer ?
#
loop_
_entity_poly.entity_id
_entity_poly.type
_entity_poly.pdbx_seq_one_letter_code
_entity_poly.pdbx_strand_id
1 'polypeptide(L)'
;MNLMDEEEAAAIREWVRAGGCLYASGASSRVHARGQLLKDFLLADVFGVSLRKADWQEREHYLAPTPAGQRFFADFDARCPAFVKGYGLEVEAHPGAEVLATTTLPWPAPEPTKFSSIHSNPPWVATANPEIVFHRFGRGRVVYCSSVLEGVETLGDTFVKLIRFLHDGYRFTVEAPGVVEATFFHQRDRRRYVLTLVNFQKDLPNIPVDGIKIHLRVPERVRAIQRLPNGAAISHRRRNGAVTFLAPRLHTLAMFAITVG
;
A
#
# COMPACT_ATOMS: atom_id res chain seq x y z
N MET A 1 -14.33 3.46 -12.48
CA MET A 1 -14.68 4.85 -12.10
C MET A 1 -15.14 4.79 -10.66
N ASN A 2 -14.42 5.47 -9.74
CA ASN A 2 -14.79 5.50 -8.33
C ASN A 2 -15.74 6.69 -8.13
N LEU A 3 -17.01 6.38 -7.91
CA LEU A 3 -18.06 7.34 -7.62
C LEU A 3 -18.17 7.52 -6.10
N MET A 4 -18.45 8.74 -5.63
CA MET A 4 -18.62 9.04 -4.21
C MET A 4 -19.63 10.15 -3.99
N ASP A 5 -20.44 10.10 -2.94
CA ASP A 5 -21.32 11.20 -2.52
C ASP A 5 -20.84 11.92 -1.24
N GLU A 6 -21.58 12.94 -0.81
CA GLU A 6 -21.26 13.72 0.38
C GLU A 6 -21.38 12.93 1.68
N GLU A 7 -22.30 11.96 1.76
CA GLU A 7 -22.50 11.15 2.96
C GLU A 7 -21.32 10.19 3.16
N GLU A 8 -20.90 9.51 2.09
CA GLU A 8 -19.70 8.66 2.08
C GLU A 8 -18.45 9.48 2.41
N ALA A 9 -18.30 10.65 1.78
CA ALA A 9 -17.17 11.55 2.06
C ALA A 9 -17.19 12.05 3.51
N ALA A 10 -18.37 12.34 4.09
CA ALA A 10 -18.52 12.73 5.49
C ALA A 10 -18.14 11.57 6.43
N ALA A 11 -18.59 10.35 6.15
CA ALA A 11 -18.25 9.17 6.93
C ALA A 11 -16.72 8.91 6.94
N ILE A 12 -16.07 9.03 5.77
CA ILE A 12 -14.61 8.90 5.67
C ILE A 12 -13.91 10.02 6.46
N ARG A 13 -14.37 11.28 6.33
CA ARG A 13 -13.84 12.41 7.12
C ARG A 13 -13.89 12.15 8.61
N GLU A 14 -15.04 11.76 9.14
CA GLU A 14 -15.18 11.49 10.58
C GLU A 14 -14.30 10.32 11.02
N TRP A 15 -14.24 9.26 10.22
CA TRP A 15 -13.39 8.11 10.52
C TRP A 15 -11.90 8.47 10.58
N VAL A 16 -11.40 9.21 9.58
CA VAL A 16 -10.00 9.69 9.58
C VAL A 16 -9.78 10.65 10.75
N ARG A 17 -10.66 11.62 10.96
CA ARG A 17 -10.56 12.57 12.09
C ARG A 17 -10.47 11.84 13.43
N ALA A 18 -11.20 10.74 13.59
CA ALA A 18 -11.20 9.90 14.78
C ALA A 18 -9.93 9.05 14.96
N GLY A 19 -9.03 8.96 13.98
CA GLY A 19 -7.79 8.18 14.04
C GLY A 19 -7.64 7.14 12.93
N GLY A 20 -8.59 7.09 11.99
CA GLY A 20 -8.48 6.28 10.79
C GLY A 20 -7.28 6.68 9.93
N CYS A 21 -6.80 5.73 9.13
CA CYS A 21 -5.65 5.92 8.25
C CYS A 21 -6.05 5.64 6.81
N LEU A 22 -5.82 6.59 5.91
CA LEU A 22 -6.34 6.56 4.54
C LEU A 22 -5.20 6.59 3.52
N TYR A 23 -5.29 5.72 2.52
CA TYR A 23 -4.52 5.83 1.29
C TYR A 23 -5.49 6.16 0.15
N ALA A 24 -5.14 7.12 -0.69
CA ALA A 24 -5.88 7.46 -1.89
C ALA A 24 -4.92 7.73 -3.04
N SER A 25 -5.30 7.31 -4.26
CA SER A 25 -4.50 7.50 -5.46
C SER A 25 -5.33 8.14 -6.58
N GLY A 26 -4.64 8.84 -7.49
CA GLY A 26 -5.20 9.37 -8.72
C GLY A 26 -6.47 10.20 -8.51
N ALA A 27 -7.51 9.87 -9.28
CA ALA A 27 -8.78 10.58 -9.30
C ALA A 27 -9.80 10.11 -8.25
N SER A 28 -9.34 9.46 -7.16
CA SER A 28 -10.21 9.09 -6.04
C SER A 28 -10.96 10.32 -5.52
N SER A 29 -12.27 10.18 -5.26
CA SER A 29 -13.13 11.27 -4.77
C SER A 29 -13.40 12.41 -5.78
N ARG A 30 -13.15 12.22 -7.09
CA ARG A 30 -13.30 13.27 -8.11
C ARG A 30 -14.59 13.20 -8.95
N VAL A 31 -15.36 12.12 -8.83
CA VAL A 31 -16.64 11.97 -9.55
C VAL A 31 -17.74 11.73 -8.52
N HIS A 32 -18.73 12.61 -8.53
CA HIS A 32 -19.88 12.50 -7.65
C HIS A 32 -20.74 11.28 -8.01
N ALA A 33 -21.47 10.68 -7.05
CA ALA A 33 -22.34 9.51 -7.26
C ALA A 33 -23.34 9.64 -8.43
N ARG A 34 -23.71 10.87 -8.79
CA ARG A 34 -24.57 11.19 -9.95
C ARG A 34 -23.82 11.24 -11.30
N GLY A 35 -22.56 10.83 -11.35
CA GLY A 35 -21.72 10.87 -12.54
C GLY A 35 -21.14 12.26 -12.88
N GLN A 36 -21.29 13.24 -11.99
CA GLN A 36 -20.77 14.60 -12.21
C GLN A 36 -19.27 14.67 -11.90
N LEU A 37 -18.49 15.16 -12.86
CA LEU A 37 -17.09 15.48 -12.65
C LEU A 37 -16.97 16.74 -11.78
N LEU A 38 -16.23 16.64 -10.68
CA LEU A 38 -16.05 17.74 -9.74
C LEU A 38 -14.84 18.60 -10.11
N LYS A 39 -14.86 19.87 -9.69
CA LYS A 39 -13.75 20.82 -9.88
C LYS A 39 -12.53 20.47 -9.01
N ASP A 40 -12.78 19.91 -7.83
CA ASP A 40 -11.78 19.41 -6.90
C ASP A 40 -12.27 18.07 -6.30
N PHE A 41 -11.45 17.41 -5.50
CA PHE A 41 -11.85 16.20 -4.78
C PHE A 41 -12.89 16.53 -3.69
N LEU A 42 -13.87 15.66 -3.45
CA LEU A 42 -14.72 15.82 -2.27
C LEU A 42 -13.83 15.79 -1.02
N LEU A 43 -12.88 14.87 -0.94
CA LEU A 43 -11.97 14.69 0.19
C LEU A 43 -10.68 15.53 0.10
N ALA A 44 -10.65 16.63 -0.65
CA ALA A 44 -9.46 17.49 -0.79
C ALA A 44 -8.87 17.92 0.57
N ASP A 45 -9.74 18.28 1.51
CA ASP A 45 -9.38 18.62 2.89
C ASP A 45 -8.73 17.47 3.66
N VAL A 46 -9.20 16.24 3.44
CA VAL A 46 -8.64 15.03 4.06
C VAL A 46 -7.30 14.68 3.44
N PHE A 47 -7.21 14.71 2.11
CA PHE A 47 -5.99 14.41 1.38
C PHE A 47 -4.90 15.46 1.63
N GLY A 48 -5.28 16.68 2.03
CA GLY A 48 -4.36 17.80 2.17
C GLY A 48 -3.83 18.27 0.82
N VAL A 49 -4.63 18.09 -0.25
CA VAL A 49 -4.30 18.53 -1.60
C VAL A 49 -5.53 19.04 -2.32
N SER A 50 -5.33 19.96 -3.25
CA SER A 50 -6.36 20.40 -4.22
C SER A 50 -5.91 20.11 -5.65
N LEU A 51 -6.87 19.75 -6.49
CA LEU A 51 -6.64 19.53 -7.91
C LEU A 51 -6.28 20.86 -8.62
N ARG A 52 -5.17 20.88 -9.34
CA ARG A 52 -4.82 21.97 -10.26
C ARG A 52 -5.20 21.65 -11.70
N LYS A 53 -4.83 20.45 -12.15
CA LYS A 53 -5.12 19.97 -13.50
C LYS A 53 -5.39 18.48 -13.46
N ALA A 54 -6.49 18.08 -14.10
CA ALA A 54 -6.72 16.68 -14.43
C ALA A 54 -6.27 16.44 -15.87
N ASP A 55 -5.26 15.61 -16.06
CA ASP A 55 -4.88 15.09 -17.36
C ASP A 55 -5.22 13.60 -17.43
N TRP A 56 -6.01 13.25 -18.44
CA TRP A 56 -6.44 11.88 -18.68
C TRP A 56 -5.67 11.23 -19.82
N GLN A 57 -4.67 11.92 -20.35
CA GLN A 57 -3.71 11.32 -21.24
C GLN A 57 -2.68 10.55 -20.42
N GLU A 58 -2.29 9.39 -20.93
CA GLU A 58 -1.17 8.67 -20.36
C GLU A 58 0.09 9.52 -20.52
N ARG A 59 0.84 9.69 -19.43
CA ARG A 59 2.09 10.45 -19.43
C ARG A 59 3.22 9.62 -18.84
N GLU A 60 4.42 9.92 -19.31
CA GLU A 60 5.66 9.45 -18.72
C GLU A 60 6.21 10.54 -17.80
N HIS A 61 6.55 10.16 -16.58
CA HIS A 61 7.16 11.05 -15.60
C HIS A 61 7.94 10.24 -14.58
N TYR A 62 8.61 10.94 -13.67
CA TYR A 62 9.41 10.33 -12.64
C TYR A 62 8.96 10.82 -11.26
N LEU A 63 9.00 9.94 -10.26
CA LEU A 63 8.78 10.25 -8.86
C LEU A 63 10.14 10.45 -8.18
N ALA A 64 10.44 11.69 -7.83
CA ALA A 64 11.65 12.06 -7.10
C ALA A 64 11.31 12.22 -5.61
N PRO A 65 11.90 11.42 -4.69
CA PRO A 65 11.67 11.61 -3.27
C PRO A 65 12.18 12.96 -2.80
N THR A 66 11.42 13.62 -1.93
CA THR A 66 11.92 14.73 -1.11
C THR A 66 12.75 14.18 0.06
N PRO A 67 13.49 15.02 0.80
CA PRO A 67 14.17 14.57 2.02
C PRO A 67 13.24 13.87 3.03
N ALA A 68 11.98 14.32 3.13
CA ALA A 68 10.98 13.70 4.00
C ALA A 68 10.53 12.31 3.51
N GLY A 69 10.47 12.12 2.19
CA GLY A 69 10.03 10.87 1.58
C GLY A 69 11.12 9.85 1.32
N GLN A 70 12.41 10.22 1.35
CA GLN A 70 13.53 9.34 0.97
C GLN A 70 13.50 7.96 1.64
N ARG A 71 13.07 7.87 2.91
CA ARG A 71 12.96 6.60 3.65
C ARG A 71 12.01 5.57 3.00
N PHE A 72 11.10 6.01 2.13
CA PHE A 72 10.15 5.15 1.44
C PHE A 72 10.72 4.57 0.14
N PHE A 73 11.77 5.17 -0.41
CA PHE A 73 12.39 4.78 -1.67
C PHE A 73 13.74 4.11 -1.38
N ALA A 74 13.86 2.80 -1.64
CA ALA A 74 15.10 2.08 -1.42
C ALA A 74 16.12 2.37 -2.53
N ASP A 75 15.67 2.19 -3.78
CA ASP A 75 16.55 2.18 -4.96
C ASP A 75 16.51 3.50 -5.74
N PHE A 76 15.72 4.48 -5.27
CA PHE A 76 15.49 5.74 -5.96
C PHE A 76 15.82 6.94 -5.06
N ASP A 77 16.39 7.97 -5.66
CA ASP A 77 16.67 9.26 -5.02
C ASP A 77 16.29 10.41 -5.98
N ALA A 78 16.52 11.67 -5.57
CA ALA A 78 16.19 12.82 -6.40
C ALA A 78 16.99 12.90 -7.72
N ARG A 79 18.15 12.22 -7.82
CA ARG A 79 19.00 12.18 -9.02
C ARG A 79 18.67 11.00 -9.92
N CYS A 80 18.29 9.87 -9.31
CA CYS A 80 17.83 8.66 -9.97
C CYS A 80 16.37 8.38 -9.56
N PRO A 81 15.40 9.19 -10.04
CA PRO A 81 14.01 9.06 -9.63
C PRO A 81 13.33 7.87 -10.31
N ALA A 82 12.21 7.42 -9.74
CA ALA A 82 11.50 6.24 -10.22
C ALA A 82 10.64 6.57 -11.44
N PHE A 83 10.84 5.86 -12.55
CA PHE A 83 10.00 6.01 -13.74
C PHE A 83 8.57 5.53 -13.48
N VAL A 84 7.60 6.32 -13.92
CA VAL A 84 6.17 6.01 -13.88
C VAL A 84 5.56 6.35 -15.24
N LYS A 85 4.71 5.45 -15.71
CA LYS A 85 3.87 5.64 -16.88
C LYS A 85 2.43 5.37 -16.50
N GLY A 86 1.54 6.30 -16.83
CA GLY A 86 0.12 6.15 -16.52
C GLY A 86 -0.61 7.48 -16.43
N TYR A 87 -1.83 7.41 -15.91
CA TYR A 87 -2.61 8.60 -15.59
C TYR A 87 -2.14 9.20 -14.26
N GLY A 88 -2.08 10.52 -14.21
CA GLY A 88 -1.76 11.27 -13.00
C GLY A 88 -2.42 12.63 -13.05
N LEU A 89 -2.49 13.28 -11.90
CA LEU A 89 -3.06 14.61 -11.76
C LEU A 89 -1.94 15.61 -11.45
N GLU A 90 -2.18 16.88 -11.70
CA GLU A 90 -1.39 17.93 -11.07
C GLU A 90 -2.20 18.43 -9.88
N VAL A 91 -1.59 18.37 -8.70
CA VAL A 91 -2.22 18.79 -7.46
C VAL A 91 -1.37 19.86 -6.79
N GLU A 92 -1.93 20.51 -5.79
CA GLU A 92 -1.24 21.40 -4.88
C GLU A 92 -1.40 20.90 -3.47
N ALA A 93 -0.30 20.83 -2.72
CA ALA A 93 -0.35 20.50 -1.30
C ALA A 93 -0.89 21.69 -0.49
N HIS A 94 -1.82 21.41 0.42
CA HIS A 94 -2.32 22.40 1.36
C HIS A 94 -1.25 22.77 2.40
N PRO A 95 -1.33 23.96 3.02
CA PRO A 95 -0.46 24.31 4.13
C PRO A 95 -0.52 23.26 5.25
N GLY A 96 0.64 22.79 5.71
CA GLY A 96 0.75 21.77 6.76
C GLY A 96 0.75 20.33 6.24
N ALA A 97 0.49 20.10 4.95
CA ALA A 97 0.75 18.82 4.32
C ALA A 97 2.25 18.67 3.98
N GLU A 98 2.77 17.46 4.10
CA GLU A 98 4.18 17.14 3.85
C GLU A 98 4.32 16.45 2.50
N VAL A 99 5.04 17.07 1.57
CA VAL A 99 5.31 16.48 0.25
C VAL A 99 6.44 15.46 0.38
N LEU A 100 6.14 14.19 0.12
CA LEU A 100 7.08 13.07 0.19
C LEU A 100 7.79 12.81 -1.14
N ALA A 101 7.16 13.13 -2.27
CA ALA A 101 7.79 13.03 -3.59
C ALA A 101 7.21 14.09 -4.54
N THR A 102 8.02 14.52 -5.50
CA THR A 102 7.61 15.45 -6.57
C THR A 102 7.80 14.84 -7.95
N THR A 103 7.15 15.43 -8.95
CA THR A 103 7.30 15.04 -10.35
C THR A 103 8.63 15.54 -10.91
N THR A 104 9.36 14.66 -11.59
CA THR A 104 10.42 15.04 -12.54
C THR A 104 9.96 14.68 -13.94
N LEU A 105 10.02 15.64 -14.87
CA LEU A 105 9.62 15.46 -16.25
C LEU A 105 10.76 14.79 -17.05
N PRO A 106 10.43 13.87 -17.97
CA PRO A 106 11.42 13.28 -18.86
C PRO A 106 11.98 14.32 -19.83
N TRP A 107 13.12 14.01 -20.45
CA TRP A 107 13.60 14.74 -21.62
C TRP A 107 12.47 14.81 -22.66
N PRO A 108 12.14 16.01 -23.18
CA PRO A 108 11.05 16.15 -24.13
C PRO A 108 11.37 15.41 -25.42
N ALA A 109 10.50 14.46 -25.79
CA ALA A 109 10.50 13.80 -27.09
C ALA A 109 9.30 14.28 -27.90
N PRO A 110 9.38 15.47 -28.56
CA PRO A 110 8.27 16.02 -29.33
C PRO A 110 7.88 15.15 -30.53
N GLU A 111 8.78 14.27 -30.98
CA GLU A 111 8.51 13.25 -31.98
C GLU A 111 8.87 11.88 -31.40
N PRO A 112 8.04 10.83 -31.56
CA PRO A 112 8.35 9.48 -31.09
C PRO A 112 9.65 8.88 -31.67
N THR A 113 10.11 9.42 -32.81
CA THR A 113 11.38 9.06 -33.47
C THR A 113 12.60 9.79 -32.89
N LYS A 114 12.39 10.82 -32.06
CA LYS A 114 13.41 11.62 -31.40
C LYS A 114 13.43 11.27 -29.92
N PHE A 115 13.99 10.10 -29.62
CA PHE A 115 14.21 9.62 -28.26
C PHE A 115 15.71 9.65 -27.93
N SER A 116 16.05 9.85 -26.67
CA SER A 116 17.43 9.71 -26.17
C SER A 116 17.75 8.29 -25.70
N SER A 117 16.75 7.46 -25.48
CA SER A 117 16.88 6.05 -25.09
C SER A 117 15.68 5.25 -25.60
N ILE A 118 15.92 3.99 -25.99
CA ILE A 118 14.90 3.10 -26.55
C ILE A 118 13.88 2.60 -25.52
N HIS A 119 14.16 2.73 -24.22
CA HIS A 119 13.33 2.20 -23.14
C HIS A 119 12.53 3.28 -22.39
N SER A 120 13.12 4.47 -22.24
CA SER A 120 12.49 5.63 -21.58
C SER A 120 13.38 6.86 -21.77
N ASN A 121 12.77 8.02 -21.97
CA ASN A 121 13.53 9.28 -21.97
C ASN A 121 13.99 9.60 -20.54
N PRO A 122 15.26 9.96 -20.32
CA PRO A 122 15.84 10.14 -19.00
C PRO A 122 15.17 11.29 -18.25
N PRO A 123 15.27 11.33 -16.91
CA PRO A 123 14.81 12.46 -16.11
C PRO A 123 15.52 13.76 -16.55
N TRP A 124 14.77 14.85 -16.66
CA TRP A 124 15.28 16.12 -17.20
C TRP A 124 14.94 17.33 -16.33
N VAL A 125 13.65 17.66 -16.17
CA VAL A 125 13.22 18.85 -15.41
C VAL A 125 12.57 18.42 -14.10
N ALA A 126 13.25 18.67 -12.98
CA ALA A 126 12.65 18.57 -11.66
C ALA A 126 11.58 19.66 -11.49
N THR A 127 10.45 19.30 -10.89
CA THR A 127 9.36 20.24 -10.60
C THR A 127 9.02 20.26 -9.11
N ALA A 128 8.24 21.26 -8.70
CA ALA A 128 7.65 21.31 -7.37
C ALA A 128 6.28 20.61 -7.29
N ASN A 129 5.80 20.00 -8.37
CA ASN A 129 4.49 19.36 -8.42
C ASN A 129 4.48 18.15 -7.48
N PRO A 130 3.60 18.10 -6.47
CA PRO A 130 3.52 16.98 -5.55
C PRO A 130 3.03 15.70 -6.24
N GLU A 131 3.73 14.59 -6.00
CA GLU A 131 3.32 13.25 -6.44
C GLU A 131 2.83 12.39 -5.27
N ILE A 132 3.48 12.52 -4.10
CA ILE A 132 3.07 11.83 -2.88
C ILE A 132 3.02 12.86 -1.77
N VAL A 133 1.88 12.94 -1.08
CA VAL A 133 1.63 13.88 0.00
C VAL A 133 1.17 13.12 1.23
N PHE A 134 1.79 13.41 2.37
CA PHE A 134 1.34 12.98 3.68
C PHE A 134 0.60 14.11 4.38
N HIS A 135 -0.58 13.82 4.91
CA HIS A 135 -1.39 14.78 5.62
C HIS A 135 -1.93 14.19 6.93
N ARG A 136 -1.98 15.02 7.98
CA ARG A 136 -2.63 14.68 9.24
C ARG A 136 -3.98 15.38 9.28
N PHE A 137 -5.04 14.59 9.40
CA PHE A 137 -6.40 15.09 9.50
C PHE A 137 -7.03 14.63 10.82
N GLY A 138 -7.21 15.57 11.77
CA GLY A 138 -7.56 15.23 13.14
C GLY A 138 -6.51 14.32 13.80
N ARG A 139 -6.94 13.16 14.31
CA ARG A 139 -6.05 12.12 14.86
C ARG A 139 -5.55 11.13 13.81
N GLY A 140 -6.05 11.21 12.58
CA GLY A 140 -5.75 10.29 11.49
C GLY A 140 -4.50 10.64 10.70
N ARG A 141 -4.20 9.76 9.75
CA ARG A 141 -3.07 9.88 8.82
C ARG A 141 -3.53 9.57 7.41
N VAL A 142 -3.07 10.36 6.45
CA VAL A 142 -3.47 10.22 5.05
C VAL A 142 -2.24 10.26 4.17
N VAL A 143 -2.15 9.33 3.22
CA VAL A 143 -1.21 9.41 2.10
C VAL A 143 -2.04 9.53 0.83
N TYR A 144 -1.82 10.62 0.10
CA TYR A 144 -2.36 10.81 -1.23
C TYR A 144 -1.24 10.66 -2.27
N CYS A 145 -1.51 9.89 -3.32
CA CYS A 145 -0.64 9.76 -4.48
C CYS A 145 -1.33 10.31 -5.72
N SER A 146 -0.71 11.24 -6.43
CA SER A 146 -1.26 11.73 -7.70
C SER A 146 -1.24 10.65 -8.78
N SER A 147 -0.19 9.83 -8.80
CA SER A 147 -0.06 8.66 -9.65
C SER A 147 -0.70 7.42 -8.99
N VAL A 148 -1.13 6.46 -9.81
CA VAL A 148 -1.70 5.17 -9.36
C VAL A 148 -0.56 4.20 -9.00
N LEU A 149 0.08 4.45 -7.85
CA LEU A 149 1.31 3.78 -7.42
C LEU A 149 1.17 2.25 -7.30
N GLU A 150 -0.02 1.78 -6.92
CA GLU A 150 -0.35 0.36 -6.75
C GLU A 150 -0.19 -0.47 -8.03
N GLY A 151 -0.19 0.17 -9.21
CA GLY A 151 0.03 -0.47 -10.50
C GLY A 151 1.48 -0.42 -10.99
N VAL A 152 2.38 0.24 -10.26
CA VAL A 152 3.77 0.43 -10.68
C VAL A 152 4.67 -0.62 -10.03
N GLU A 153 5.04 -1.64 -10.80
CA GLU A 153 5.80 -2.80 -10.30
C GLU A 153 7.11 -2.42 -9.59
N THR A 154 7.88 -1.48 -10.16
CA THR A 154 9.16 -1.02 -9.59
C THR A 154 9.00 -0.26 -8.27
N LEU A 155 7.79 0.14 -7.91
CA LEU A 155 7.48 0.88 -6.68
C LEU A 155 6.66 0.06 -5.68
N GLY A 156 6.55 -1.26 -5.86
CA GLY A 156 5.84 -2.15 -4.93
C GLY A 156 6.35 -2.03 -3.48
N ASP A 157 7.68 -1.97 -3.28
CA ASP A 157 8.28 -1.78 -1.96
C ASP A 157 7.96 -0.41 -1.35
N THR A 158 7.98 0.65 -2.17
CA THR A 158 7.60 2.01 -1.76
C THR A 158 6.14 2.03 -1.32
N PHE A 159 5.24 1.44 -2.11
CA PHE A 159 3.83 1.33 -1.77
C PHE A 159 3.62 0.59 -0.43
N VAL A 160 4.24 -0.58 -0.25
CA VAL A 160 4.15 -1.35 1.01
C VAL A 160 4.69 -0.55 2.20
N LYS A 161 5.80 0.19 2.04
CA LYS A 161 6.34 1.05 3.10
C LYS A 161 5.41 2.20 3.47
N LEU A 162 4.72 2.80 2.50
CA LEU A 162 3.71 3.84 2.75
C LEU A 162 2.49 3.28 3.50
N ILE A 163 1.99 2.11 3.11
CA ILE A 163 0.89 1.43 3.83
C ILE A 163 1.31 1.04 5.25
N ARG A 164 2.55 0.56 5.44
CA ARG A 164 3.12 0.29 6.77
C ARG A 164 3.26 1.55 7.61
N PHE A 165 3.61 2.67 6.99
CA PHE A 165 3.73 3.95 7.69
C PHE A 165 2.37 4.49 8.17
N LEU A 166 1.29 4.21 7.44
CA LEU A 166 -0.07 4.55 7.84
C LEU A 166 -0.57 3.71 9.03
N HIS A 167 0.03 2.56 9.35
CA HIS A 167 -0.52 1.65 10.36
C HIS A 167 0.49 1.22 11.43
N ASP A 168 0.16 1.40 12.71
CA ASP A 168 1.10 1.17 13.82
C ASP A 168 1.28 -0.30 14.22
N GLY A 169 0.49 -1.23 13.68
CA GLY A 169 0.72 -2.65 13.95
C GLY A 169 -0.29 -3.62 13.37
N TYR A 170 0.21 -4.62 12.66
CA TYR A 170 -0.61 -5.67 12.07
C TYR A 170 -1.07 -6.72 13.09
N ARG A 171 -2.29 -7.23 12.89
CA ARG A 171 -2.83 -8.39 13.64
C ARG A 171 -2.05 -9.66 13.36
N PHE A 172 -1.52 -9.81 12.17
CA PHE A 172 -0.61 -10.89 11.82
C PHE A 172 0.42 -10.43 10.80
N THR A 173 1.62 -11.00 10.88
CA THR A 173 2.66 -10.87 9.84
C THR A 173 3.27 -12.24 9.59
N VAL A 174 3.62 -12.48 8.33
CA VAL A 174 4.31 -13.69 7.89
C VAL A 174 5.61 -13.27 7.24
N GLU A 175 6.71 -13.79 7.75
CA GLU A 175 8.04 -13.63 7.17
C GLU A 175 8.32 -14.89 6.35
N ALA A 176 8.25 -14.74 5.03
CA ALA A 176 8.40 -15.79 4.04
C ALA A 176 8.83 -15.20 2.68
N PRO A 177 9.36 -16.01 1.75
CA PRO A 177 9.51 -15.62 0.34
C PRO A 177 8.18 -15.16 -0.27
N GLY A 178 8.24 -14.27 -1.27
CA GLY A 178 7.06 -13.67 -1.93
C GLY A 178 6.12 -14.65 -2.64
N VAL A 179 6.51 -15.91 -2.78
CA VAL A 179 5.69 -17.01 -3.33
C VAL A 179 4.73 -17.62 -2.30
N VAL A 180 4.82 -17.20 -1.03
CA VAL A 180 3.92 -17.66 0.04
C VAL A 180 2.80 -16.66 0.26
N GLU A 181 1.59 -17.05 -0.09
CA GLU A 181 0.37 -16.32 0.26
C GLU A 181 -0.12 -16.74 1.65
N ALA A 182 -0.60 -15.79 2.44
CA ALA A 182 -1.15 -16.03 3.77
C ALA A 182 -2.52 -15.39 3.95
N THR A 183 -3.49 -16.18 4.41
CA THR A 183 -4.82 -15.69 4.79
C THR A 183 -5.14 -16.00 6.25
N PHE A 184 -5.82 -15.09 6.94
CA PHE A 184 -6.09 -15.18 8.37
C PHE A 184 -7.54 -14.83 8.68
N PHE A 185 -8.34 -15.83 9.04
CA PHE A 185 -9.77 -15.69 9.29
C PHE A 185 -10.12 -15.92 10.76
N HIS A 186 -11.09 -15.17 11.29
CA HIS A 186 -11.62 -15.38 12.64
C HIS A 186 -12.92 -16.19 12.58
N GLN A 187 -12.92 -17.38 13.19
CA GLN A 187 -14.11 -18.20 13.40
C GLN A 187 -14.62 -18.01 14.84
N ARG A 188 -15.37 -16.92 15.08
CA ARG A 188 -15.87 -16.52 16.41
C ARG A 188 -16.62 -17.64 17.13
N ASP A 189 -17.55 -18.30 16.43
CA ASP A 189 -18.39 -19.37 17.00
C ASP A 189 -17.58 -20.59 17.44
N ARG A 190 -16.38 -20.78 16.86
CA ARG A 190 -15.46 -21.87 17.18
C ARG A 190 -14.29 -21.41 18.04
N ARG A 191 -14.32 -20.15 18.52
CA ARG A 191 -13.27 -19.51 19.34
C ARG A 191 -11.86 -19.77 18.82
N ARG A 192 -11.68 -19.60 17.50
CA ARG A 192 -10.38 -19.84 16.86
C ARG A 192 -10.16 -18.94 15.67
N TYR A 193 -8.90 -18.74 15.34
CA TYR A 193 -8.48 -18.22 14.04
C TYR A 193 -8.00 -19.36 13.15
N VAL A 194 -8.13 -19.18 11.84
CA VAL A 194 -7.60 -20.08 10.83
C VAL A 194 -6.58 -19.31 10.02
N LEU A 195 -5.32 -19.73 10.11
CA LEU A 195 -4.24 -19.27 9.25
C LEU A 195 -4.02 -20.29 8.14
N THR A 196 -4.03 -19.85 6.90
CA THR A 196 -3.70 -20.68 5.74
C THR A 196 -2.50 -20.10 5.03
N LEU A 197 -1.53 -20.95 4.69
CA LEU A 197 -0.36 -20.64 3.89
C LEU A 197 -0.43 -21.43 2.59
N VAL A 198 -0.27 -20.76 1.46
CA VAL A 198 -0.20 -21.38 0.13
C VAL A 198 1.14 -21.04 -0.50
N ASN A 199 1.88 -22.05 -0.95
CA ASN A 199 3.06 -21.88 -1.78
C ASN A 199 2.60 -21.90 -3.23
N PHE A 200 2.68 -20.76 -3.91
CA PHE A 200 2.27 -20.61 -5.30
C PHE A 200 3.41 -20.02 -6.10
N GLN A 201 4.03 -20.86 -6.94
CA GLN A 201 5.14 -20.49 -7.79
C GLN A 201 4.72 -20.51 -9.25
N LYS A 202 5.33 -19.61 -10.04
CA LYS A 202 5.10 -19.54 -11.48
C LYS A 202 5.47 -20.86 -12.16
N ASP A 203 6.63 -21.40 -11.79
CA ASP A 203 7.15 -22.64 -12.35
C ASP A 203 6.81 -23.82 -11.42
N LEU A 204 6.38 -24.93 -12.03
CA LEU A 204 6.04 -26.16 -11.33
C LEU A 204 7.12 -27.23 -11.56
N PRO A 205 7.36 -28.13 -10.59
CA PRO A 205 6.71 -28.20 -9.28
C PRO A 205 7.22 -27.13 -8.31
N ASN A 206 6.38 -26.75 -7.35
CA ASN A 206 6.76 -25.85 -6.27
C ASN A 206 8.03 -26.31 -5.55
N ILE A 207 8.99 -25.41 -5.37
CA ILE A 207 10.10 -25.62 -4.44
C ILE A 207 9.56 -25.44 -3.01
N PRO A 208 9.68 -26.43 -2.11
CA PRO A 208 9.18 -26.29 -0.75
C PRO A 208 9.87 -25.16 0.01
N VAL A 209 9.11 -24.47 0.86
CA VAL A 209 9.58 -23.32 1.63
C VAL A 209 9.75 -23.70 3.10
N ASP A 210 10.90 -23.38 3.67
CA ASP A 210 11.25 -23.56 5.07
C ASP A 210 11.40 -22.21 5.78
N GLY A 211 11.46 -22.23 7.12
CA GLY A 211 11.78 -21.03 7.91
C GLY A 211 10.68 -19.96 7.98
N ILE A 212 9.45 -20.28 7.56
CA ILE A 212 8.33 -19.34 7.59
C ILE A 212 7.99 -18.98 9.04
N LYS A 213 8.10 -17.70 9.38
CA LYS A 213 7.89 -17.20 10.74
C LYS A 213 6.63 -16.37 10.83
N ILE A 214 5.71 -16.80 11.70
CA ILE A 214 4.41 -16.16 11.89
C ILE A 214 4.46 -15.36 13.18
N HIS A 215 3.96 -14.13 13.14
CA HIS A 215 3.73 -13.30 14.32
C HIS A 215 2.26 -12.90 14.38
N LEU A 216 1.62 -13.11 15.51
CA LEU A 216 0.20 -12.86 15.74
C LEU A 216 0.02 -11.89 16.92
N ARG A 217 -0.91 -10.95 16.77
CA ARG A 217 -1.36 -9.99 17.80
C ARG A 217 -2.88 -10.01 17.88
N VAL A 218 -3.41 -11.09 18.45
CA VAL A 218 -4.84 -11.25 18.73
C VAL A 218 -5.15 -10.76 20.15
N PRO A 219 -6.34 -10.17 20.39
CA PRO A 219 -6.69 -9.65 21.71
C PRO A 219 -6.91 -10.76 22.74
N GLU A 220 -7.41 -11.92 22.32
CA GLU A 220 -7.66 -13.08 23.18
C GLU A 220 -6.38 -13.85 23.51
N ARG A 221 -6.41 -14.66 24.57
CA ARG A 221 -5.27 -15.51 24.92
C ARG A 221 -5.24 -16.72 23.99
N VAL A 222 -4.17 -16.87 23.21
CA VAL A 222 -3.90 -18.11 22.46
C VAL A 222 -3.68 -19.27 23.43
N ARG A 223 -4.49 -20.32 23.28
CA ARG A 223 -4.47 -21.55 24.10
C ARG A 223 -3.69 -22.66 23.42
N ALA A 224 -3.88 -22.82 22.12
CA ALA A 224 -3.21 -23.84 21.34
C ALA A 224 -3.07 -23.40 19.88
N ILE A 225 -2.05 -23.91 19.22
CA ILE A 225 -1.90 -23.85 17.77
C ILE A 225 -1.78 -25.28 17.28
N GLN A 226 -2.61 -25.66 16.31
CA GLN A 226 -2.64 -27.00 15.74
C GLN A 226 -2.62 -26.92 14.22
N ARG A 227 -1.84 -27.79 13.59
CA ARG A 227 -1.89 -27.99 12.15
C ARG A 227 -3.19 -28.73 11.78
N LEU A 228 -3.82 -28.30 10.70
CA LEU A 228 -4.99 -28.96 10.14
C LEU A 228 -4.60 -29.80 8.91
N PRO A 229 -5.34 -30.90 8.61
CA PRO A 229 -6.44 -31.44 9.41
C PRO A 229 -5.99 -32.39 10.54
N ASN A 230 -4.71 -32.77 10.58
CA ASN A 230 -4.21 -33.83 11.46
C ASN A 230 -4.16 -33.48 12.96
N GLY A 231 -4.34 -32.21 13.34
CA GLY A 231 -4.38 -31.76 14.73
C GLY A 231 -3.02 -31.68 15.41
N ALA A 232 -1.91 -31.84 14.67
CA ALA A 232 -0.57 -31.86 15.23
C ALA A 232 -0.25 -30.52 15.93
N ALA A 233 0.16 -30.57 17.20
CA ALA A 233 0.43 -29.38 17.99
C ALA A 233 1.65 -28.62 17.46
N ILE A 234 1.54 -27.29 17.39
CA ILE A 234 2.62 -26.39 16.99
C ILE A 234 3.09 -25.61 18.21
N SER A 235 4.38 -25.75 18.51
CA SER A 235 5.04 -24.99 19.57
C SER A 235 5.03 -23.51 19.22
N HIS A 236 4.71 -22.67 20.20
CA HIS A 236 4.67 -21.22 20.03
C HIS A 236 5.24 -20.52 21.26
N ARG A 237 5.73 -19.31 21.07
CA ARG A 237 6.22 -18.43 22.13
C ARG A 237 5.32 -17.22 22.25
N ARG A 238 5.04 -16.79 23.48
CA ARG A 238 4.31 -15.56 23.77
C ARG A 238 5.26 -14.54 24.40
N ARG A 239 5.35 -13.34 23.83
CA ARG A 239 6.14 -12.21 24.37
C ARG A 239 5.42 -10.91 24.09
N ASN A 240 5.26 -10.05 25.10
CA ASN A 240 4.64 -8.72 24.96
C ASN A 240 3.28 -8.73 24.24
N GLY A 241 2.41 -9.70 24.57
CA GLY A 241 1.10 -9.84 23.94
C GLY A 241 1.10 -10.40 22.51
N ALA A 242 2.27 -10.61 21.90
CA ALA A 242 2.40 -11.25 20.60
C ALA A 242 2.71 -12.76 20.74
N VAL A 243 2.18 -13.56 19.81
CA VAL A 243 2.46 -14.99 19.69
C VAL A 243 3.27 -15.23 18.42
N THR A 244 4.34 -16.01 18.54
CA THR A 244 5.22 -16.33 17.42
C THR A 244 5.42 -17.84 17.32
N PHE A 245 5.36 -18.37 16.11
CA PHE A 245 5.69 -19.77 15.81
C PHE A 245 6.31 -19.90 14.41
N LEU A 246 6.95 -21.04 14.17
CA LEU A 246 7.50 -21.40 12.87
C LEU A 246 6.55 -22.38 12.18
N ALA A 247 6.22 -22.14 10.92
CA ALA A 247 5.52 -23.14 10.13
C ALA A 247 6.46 -24.33 9.87
N PRO A 248 5.93 -25.57 9.85
CA PRO A 248 6.62 -26.69 9.21
C PRO A 248 6.87 -26.40 7.72
N ARG A 249 7.77 -27.18 7.10
CA ARG A 249 8.07 -27.13 5.67
C ARG A 249 6.78 -27.09 4.84
N LEU A 250 6.65 -26.05 4.02
CA LEU A 250 5.48 -25.80 3.19
C LEU A 250 5.74 -26.29 1.76
N HIS A 251 5.08 -27.37 1.36
CA HIS A 251 5.13 -27.86 -0.02
C HIS A 251 4.15 -27.08 -0.92
N THR A 252 2.86 -27.15 -0.59
CA THR A 252 1.78 -26.49 -1.35
C THR A 252 0.84 -25.74 -0.42
N LEU A 253 0.29 -26.42 0.60
CA LEU A 253 -0.70 -25.86 1.50
C LEU A 253 -0.38 -26.25 2.95
N ALA A 254 -0.48 -25.30 3.86
CA ALA A 254 -0.51 -25.55 5.30
C ALA A 254 -1.62 -24.72 5.95
N MET A 255 -2.40 -25.37 6.81
CA MET A 255 -3.47 -24.71 7.57
C MET A 255 -3.22 -24.89 9.06
N PHE A 256 -3.54 -23.87 9.84
CA PHE A 256 -3.39 -23.86 11.29
C PHE A 256 -4.67 -23.34 11.95
N ALA A 257 -5.12 -24.05 12.99
CA ALA A 257 -6.12 -23.57 13.93
C ALA A 257 -5.41 -22.94 15.13
N ILE A 258 -5.73 -21.68 15.42
CA ILE A 258 -5.25 -20.94 16.59
C ILE A 258 -6.43 -20.80 17.55
N THR A 259 -6.52 -21.69 18.52
CA THR A 259 -7.60 -21.69 19.51
C THR A 259 -7.35 -20.60 20.55
N VAL A 260 -8.38 -19.82 20.85
CA VAL A 260 -8.30 -18.69 21.79
C VAL A 260 -9.36 -18.78 22.90
N GLY A 261 -9.10 -18.10 24.01
CA GLY A 261 -10.06 -17.91 25.10
C GLY A 261 -9.42 -17.18 26.26
#